data_AF-A0A6L8EQN3-F1
#
_entry.id   AF-A0A6L8EQN3-F1
#
_cell.length_a   1.000
_cell.length_b   1.000
_cell.length_c   1.000
_cell.angle_alpha   90.00
_cell.angle_beta   90.00
_cell.angle_gamma   90.00
#
_symmetry.space_group_name_H-M   'P 1'
#
loop_
_entity.id
_entity.type
_entity.pdbx_description
1 polymer ?
#
loop_
_entity_poly.entity_id
_entity_poly.type
_entity_poly.pdbx_seq_one_letter_code
_entity_poly.pdbx_strand_id
1 'polypeptide(L)'
;HLTLIRPYACLGEFIFRFIQSDRTRRYFEVNSNGITRYGLGKPSIENLLLPIPPDSEQQQIAAFLDHKTGQIDELIAAEQRKIELLKEYRQSLISEAVTGKIDVRNEV
;
A
#
# COMPACT_ATOMS: atom_id res chain seq x y z
N HIS A 1 15.11 -8.64 6.97
CA HIS A 1 14.71 -9.27 8.24
C HIS A 1 13.25 -8.91 8.48
N LEU A 2 12.43 -9.87 8.95
CA LEU A 2 11.04 -9.63 9.34
C LEU A 2 10.96 -9.52 10.86
N THR A 3 10.17 -8.58 11.36
CA THR A 3 9.95 -8.37 12.80
C THR A 3 8.47 -8.59 13.09
N LEU A 4 8.17 -9.43 14.07
CA LEU A 4 6.81 -9.65 14.57
C LEU A 4 6.60 -8.79 15.82
N ILE A 5 5.54 -7.99 15.84
CA ILE A 5 5.14 -7.18 17.01
C ILE A 5 3.82 -7.74 17.52
N ARG A 6 3.78 -8.15 18.80
CA ARG A 6 2.56 -8.61 19.46
C ARG A 6 2.11 -7.55 20.48
N PRO A 7 1.01 -6.82 20.24
CA PRO A 7 0.47 -5.88 21.22
C PRO A 7 -0.07 -6.63 22.44
N TYR A 8 0.15 -6.08 23.63
CA TYR A 8 -0.49 -6.54 24.88
C TYR A 8 -1.43 -5.50 25.50
N ALA A 9 -1.29 -4.21 25.15
CA ALA A 9 -1.97 -3.09 25.81
C ALA A 9 -2.85 -2.24 24.88
N CYS A 10 -2.96 -2.59 23.60
CA CYS A 10 -3.79 -1.88 22.62
C CYS A 10 -4.15 -2.79 21.46
N LEU A 11 -5.09 -2.35 20.64
CA LEU A 11 -5.58 -3.08 19.49
C LEU A 11 -4.53 -3.14 18.38
N GLY A 12 -4.33 -4.32 17.81
CA GLY A 12 -3.35 -4.54 16.74
C GLY A 12 -3.62 -3.70 15.49
N GLU A 13 -4.89 -3.53 15.13
CA GLU A 13 -5.33 -2.71 14.00
C GLU A 13 -4.97 -1.24 14.22
N PHE A 14 -5.17 -0.72 15.44
CA PHE A 14 -4.78 0.64 15.78
C PHE A 14 -3.26 0.83 15.69
N ILE A 15 -2.45 -0.08 16.25
CA ILE A 15 -0.99 -0.01 16.09
C ILE A 15 -0.61 -0.02 14.61
N PHE A 16 -1.21 -0.91 13.82
CA PHE A 16 -0.91 -1.03 12.41
C PHE A 16 -1.15 0.30 11.69
N ARG A 17 -2.31 0.95 11.93
CA ARG A 17 -2.62 2.26 11.37
C ARG A 17 -1.72 3.38 11.90
N PHE A 18 -1.34 3.33 13.17
CA PHE A 18 -0.41 4.30 13.75
C PHE A 18 1.00 4.19 13.15
N ILE A 19 1.49 2.97 12.92
CA ILE A 19 2.78 2.72 12.28
C ILE A 19 2.81 3.23 10.83
N GLN A 20 1.69 3.12 10.12
CA GLN A 20 1.53 3.62 8.76
C GLN A 20 1.48 5.16 8.67
N SER A 21 1.24 5.87 9.79
CA SER A 21 1.15 7.33 9.78
C SER A 21 2.47 7.99 9.38
N ASP A 22 2.38 9.16 8.74
CA ASP A 22 3.55 9.94 8.31
C ASP A 22 4.50 10.26 9.46
N ARG A 23 3.97 10.47 10.66
CA ARG A 23 4.77 10.77 11.84
C ARG A 23 5.67 9.59 12.22
N THR A 24 5.09 8.40 12.28
CA THR A 24 5.84 7.18 12.61
C THR A 24 6.81 6.80 11.50
N ARG A 25 6.37 6.97 10.24
CA ARG A 25 7.24 6.78 9.08
C ARG A 25 8.46 7.69 9.10
N ARG A 26 8.29 9.00 9.32
CA ARG A 26 9.41 9.95 9.44
C ARG A 26 10.32 9.63 10.62
N TYR A 27 9.73 9.25 11.75
CA TYR A 27 10.51 8.81 12.90
C TYR A 27 11.42 7.63 12.54
N PHE A 28 10.90 6.63 11.82
CA PHE A 28 11.69 5.52 11.32
C PHE A 28 12.71 5.92 10.24
N GLU A 29 12.37 6.84 9.36
CA GLU A 29 13.30 7.36 8.34
C GLU A 29 14.52 8.05 8.98
N VAL A 30 14.31 8.88 10.00
CA VAL A 30 15.40 9.57 10.72
C VAL A 30 16.22 8.61 11.58
N ASN A 31 15.58 7.62 12.20
CA ASN A 31 16.25 6.63 13.05
C ASN A 31 16.77 5.40 12.27
N SER A 32 16.61 5.39 10.94
CA SER A 32 17.17 4.36 10.07
C SER A 32 18.67 4.61 9.90
N ASN A 33 19.48 3.61 10.24
CA ASN A 33 20.93 3.71 10.15
C ASN A 33 21.46 2.86 8.98
N GLY A 34 22.63 3.24 8.45
CA GLY A 34 23.38 2.49 7.46
C GLY A 34 23.55 3.20 6.12
N ILE A 35 24.77 3.17 5.57
CA ILE A 35 25.14 3.79 4.28
C ILE A 35 24.84 2.84 3.10
N THR A 36 24.97 1.53 3.32
CA THR A 36 24.83 0.49 2.29
C THR A 36 23.56 -0.36 2.44
N ARG A 37 22.99 -0.42 3.65
CA ARG A 37 21.71 -1.06 3.96
C ARG A 37 20.93 -0.19 4.93
N TYR A 38 19.87 0.44 4.45
CA TYR A 38 18.90 1.11 5.31
C TYR A 38 18.19 0.05 6.16
N GLY A 39 18.38 0.12 7.48
CA GLY A 39 17.78 -0.82 8.42
C GLY A 39 17.20 -0.12 9.64
N LEU A 40 16.00 -0.55 10.03
CA LEU A 40 15.43 -0.18 11.32
C LEU A 40 16.02 -1.08 12.40
N GLY A 41 16.82 -0.49 13.26
CA GLY A 41 17.33 -1.17 14.45
C GLY A 41 16.19 -1.49 15.42
N LYS A 42 16.37 -2.55 16.21
CA LYS A 42 15.46 -2.90 17.31
C LYS A 42 15.15 -1.72 18.26
N PRO A 43 16.14 -0.88 18.65
CA PRO A 43 15.88 0.26 19.53
C PRO A 43 14.92 1.30 18.92
N SER A 44 14.95 1.49 17.60
CA SER A 44 14.03 2.43 16.95
C SER A 44 12.58 1.96 17.10
N ILE A 45 12.33 0.64 17.08
CA ILE A 45 10.98 0.10 17.27
C ILE A 45 10.56 0.18 18.75
N GLU A 46 11.46 -0.17 19.67
CA GLU A 46 11.17 -0.16 21.12
C GLU A 46 10.95 1.25 21.69
N ASN A 47 11.61 2.26 21.13
CA ASN A 47 11.50 3.65 21.58
C ASN A 47 10.42 4.46 20.84
N LEU A 48 9.60 3.80 20.01
CA LEU A 48 8.47 4.47 19.35
C LEU A 48 7.46 4.93 20.41
N LEU A 49 7.18 6.23 20.44
CA LEU A 49 6.14 6.80 21.31
C LEU A 49 4.76 6.52 20.71
N LEU A 50 4.03 5.61 21.33
CA LEU A 50 2.67 5.23 20.95
C LEU A 50 1.64 5.88 21.90
N PRO A 51 0.71 6.71 21.41
CA PRO A 51 -0.45 7.11 22.21
C PRO A 51 -1.39 5.92 22.38
N ILE A 52 -1.87 5.68 23.60
CA ILE A 52 -2.81 4.60 23.90
C ILE A 52 -4.12 5.24 24.39
N PRO A 53 -5.02 5.64 23.46
CA PRO A 53 -6.35 6.14 23.84
C PRO A 53 -7.23 4.98 24.34
N PRO A 54 -8.43 5.25 24.88
CA PRO A 54 -9.36 4.19 25.29
C PRO A 54 -9.72 3.24 24.13
N ASP A 55 -10.00 1.97 24.44
CA ASP A 55 -10.23 0.93 23.43
C ASP A 55 -11.34 1.30 22.43
N SER A 56 -12.40 1.97 22.88
CA SER A 56 -13.48 2.45 22.00
C SER A 56 -12.99 3.45 20.96
N GLU A 57 -12.06 4.33 21.34
CA GLU A 57 -11.49 5.33 20.42
C GLU A 57 -10.51 4.66 19.46
N GLN A 58 -9.70 3.70 19.95
CA GLN A 58 -8.83 2.89 19.09
C GLN A 58 -9.62 2.18 17.99
N GLN A 59 -10.76 1.56 18.34
CA GLN A 59 -11.65 0.89 17.38
C GLN A 59 -12.24 1.86 16.36
N GLN A 60 -12.74 3.02 16.80
CA GLN A 60 -13.32 4.01 15.91
C GLN A 60 -12.29 4.55 14.91
N ILE A 61 -11.08 4.85 15.38
CA ILE A 61 -9.98 5.31 14.51
C ILE A 61 -9.61 4.23 13.49
N ALA A 62 -9.42 2.99 13.95
CA ALA A 62 -9.04 1.89 13.06
C ALA A 62 -10.12 1.63 12.00
N ALA A 63 -11.39 1.49 12.41
CA ALA A 63 -12.50 1.24 11.49
C ALA A 63 -12.69 2.37 10.47
N PHE A 64 -12.55 3.63 10.90
CA PHE A 64 -12.63 4.77 9.99
C PHE A 64 -11.53 4.72 8.93
N LEU A 65 -10.29 4.45 9.35
CA LEU A 65 -9.15 4.36 8.43
C LEU A 65 -9.28 3.16 7.50
N ASP A 66 -9.68 1.99 8.01
CA ASP A 66 -9.90 0.78 7.21
C ASP A 66 -10.93 1.02 6.11
N HIS A 67 -12.06 1.62 6.45
CA HIS A 67 -13.08 1.96 5.47
C HIS A 67 -12.54 2.92 4.40
N LYS A 68 -11.84 3.99 4.79
CA LYS A 68 -11.32 4.98 3.84
C LYS A 68 -10.22 4.42 2.95
N THR A 69 -9.30 3.62 3.50
CA THR A 69 -8.25 3.00 2.68
C THR A 69 -8.83 1.91 1.78
N GLY A 70 -9.81 1.14 2.25
CA GLY A 70 -10.48 0.12 1.43
C GLY A 70 -11.13 0.70 0.18
N GLN A 71 -11.80 1.85 0.30
CA GLN A 71 -12.35 2.56 -0.87
C GLN A 71 -11.27 2.97 -1.88
N ILE A 72 -10.09 3.37 -1.40
CA ILE A 72 -8.97 3.73 -2.26
C ILE A 72 -8.40 2.49 -2.94
N ASP A 73 -8.24 1.40 -2.20
CA ASP A 73 -7.73 0.12 -2.73
C ASP A 73 -8.65 -0.46 -3.81
N GLU A 74 -9.97 -0.36 -3.62
CA GLU A 74 -10.98 -0.75 -4.63
C GLU A 74 -10.83 0.07 -5.92
N LEU A 75 -10.64 1.38 -5.81
CA LEU A 75 -10.43 2.25 -6.97
C LEU A 75 -9.11 1.91 -7.69
N ILE A 76 -8.04 1.68 -6.95
CA ILE A 76 -6.74 1.27 -7.51
C ILE A 76 -6.89 -0.05 -8.26
N ALA A 77 -7.59 -1.04 -7.68
CA ALA A 77 -7.83 -2.33 -8.32
C ALA A 77 -8.63 -2.18 -9.61
N ALA A 78 -9.67 -1.34 -9.60
CA ALA A 78 -10.48 -1.07 -10.80
C ALA A 78 -9.66 -0.43 -11.92
N GLU A 79 -8.81 0.56 -11.61
CA GLU A 79 -7.95 1.19 -12.61
C GLU A 79 -6.87 0.24 -13.14
N GLN A 80 -6.27 -0.56 -12.26
CA GLN A 80 -5.29 -1.57 -12.68
C GLN A 80 -5.92 -2.59 -13.64
N ARG A 81 -7.17 -2.99 -13.39
CA ARG A 81 -7.91 -3.89 -14.27
C ARG A 81 -8.18 -3.25 -15.64
N LYS A 82 -8.52 -1.96 -15.70
CA LYS A 82 -8.67 -1.24 -16.98
C LYS A 82 -7.36 -1.20 -17.77
N ILE A 83 -6.24 -0.95 -17.09
CA ILE A 83 -4.91 -0.94 -17.73
C ILE A 83 -4.60 -2.31 -18.34
N GLU A 84 -4.90 -3.40 -17.64
CA GLU A 84 -4.72 -4.76 -18.17
C GLU A 84 -5.58 -5.01 -19.41
N LEU A 85 -6.87 -4.66 -19.37
CA LEU A 85 -7.76 -4.82 -20.52
C LEU A 85 -7.30 -4.01 -21.74
N LEU A 86 -6.80 -2.79 -21.53
CA LEU A 86 -6.24 -1.97 -22.62
C LEU A 86 -4.98 -2.59 -23.23
N LYS A 87 -4.14 -3.24 -22.40
CA LYS A 87 -2.96 -3.97 -22.89
C LYS A 87 -3.36 -5.20 -23.70
N GLU A 88 -4.32 -5.97 -23.21
CA GLU A 88 -4.88 -7.13 -23.92
C GLU A 88 -5.50 -6.72 -25.26
N TYR A 89 -6.31 -5.67 -25.26
CA TYR A 89 -6.93 -5.14 -26.47
C TYR A 89 -5.90 -4.68 -27.50
N ARG A 90 -4.87 -3.93 -27.07
CA ARG A 90 -3.76 -3.52 -27.95
C ARG A 90 -3.06 -4.74 -28.56
N GLN A 91 -2.81 -5.78 -27.77
CA GLN A 91 -2.18 -6.99 -28.26
C GLN A 91 -3.08 -7.73 -29.28
N SER A 92 -4.40 -7.79 -29.04
CA SER A 92 -5.37 -8.37 -29.98
C SER A 92 -5.38 -7.60 -31.30
N LEU A 93 -5.46 -6.27 -31.26
CA LEU A 93 -5.47 -5.43 -32.46
C LEU A 93 -4.21 -5.62 -33.30
N ILE A 94 -3.03 -5.67 -32.67
CA ILE A 94 -1.77 -5.96 -33.38
C ILE A 94 -1.84 -7.34 -34.02
N SER A 95 -2.33 -8.35 -33.29
CA SER A 95 -2.48 -9.71 -33.82
C SER A 95 -3.45 -9.76 -34.99
N GLU A 96 -4.57 -9.06 -34.92
CA GLU A 96 -5.59 -9.00 -35.98
C GLU A 96 -5.08 -8.25 -37.21
N ALA A 97 -4.33 -7.17 -37.05
CA ALA A 97 -3.69 -6.44 -38.15
C ALA A 97 -2.61 -7.30 -38.84
N VAL A 98 -1.74 -7.98 -38.07
CA VAL A 98 -0.66 -8.81 -38.61
C VAL A 98 -1.19 -10.11 -39.24
N THR A 99 -2.29 -10.66 -38.72
CA THR A 99 -2.97 -11.82 -39.33
C THR A 99 -3.88 -11.45 -40.50
N GLY A 100 -3.94 -10.17 -40.88
CA GLY A 100 -4.70 -9.69 -42.03
C GLY A 100 -6.23 -9.71 -41.84
N LYS A 101 -6.70 -9.84 -40.59
CA LYS A 101 -8.12 -9.74 -40.24
C LYS A 101 -8.61 -8.29 -40.20
N ILE A 102 -7.69 -7.34 -39.98
CA ILE A 102 -7.92 -5.89 -40.11
C ILE A 102 -7.01 -5.38 -41.23
N ASP A 103 -7.60 -4.72 -42.26
CA ASP A 103 -6.84 -4.15 -43.37
C ASP A 103 -6.36 -2.72 -43.01
N VAL A 104 -5.10 -2.63 -42.57
CA VAL A 104 -4.43 -1.38 -42.18
C VAL A 104 -3.79 -0.65 -43.37
N ARG A 105 -4.04 -1.06 -44.61
CA ARG A 105 -3.35 -0.48 -45.80
C ARG A 105 -4.03 0.76 -46.37
N ASN A 106 -5.20 1.16 -45.88
CA ASN A 106 -5.99 2.27 -46.43
C ASN A 106 -6.32 3.40 -45.43
N GLU A 107 -5.73 3.41 -44.23
CA GLU A 107 -5.85 4.56 -43.32
C GLU A 107 -4.57 5.40 -43.42
N VAL A 108 -4.59 6.40 -44.30
CA VAL A 108 -3.64 7.54 -44.35
C VAL A 108 -4.44 8.82 -44.18
#